data_AF-A0A941LLT7-F1
#
_entry.id   AF-A0A941LLT7-F1
#
_cell.length_a   1.000
_cell.length_b   1.000
_cell.length_c   1.000
_cell.angle_alpha   90.00
_cell.angle_beta   90.00
_cell.angle_gamma   90.00
#
_symmetry.space_group_name_H-M   'P 1'
#
loop_
_entity.id
_entity.type
_entity.pdbx_description
1 polymer ?
#
loop_
_entity_poly.entity_id
_entity_poly.type
_entity_poly.pdbx_seq_one_letter_code
_entity_poly.pdbx_strand_id
1 'polypeptide(L)'
;MNLVTFRFRQSQAVDFYWNLELAKRGSLREFKVHPNIAIYESAFDLLNPIQVGHALSLAKALVLDKRAEVFSGNTSLSMVTVRDVLQCYQHSMQVDDHHAHCWFKIRLTLDLTVTRFEVESDDSAKSFVFPCRRAASHAYGIHYDHPGTVYDQLVSALWRAGTRWCPRLADLSEIKLVNVELQTKR
;
A
#
# COMPACT_ATOMS: atom_id res chain seq x y z
N MET A 1 2.59 3.46 11.52
CA MET A 1 1.35 2.93 12.13
C MET A 1 1.12 1.56 11.53
N ASN A 2 1.02 0.52 12.35
CA ASN A 2 1.01 -0.88 11.87
C ASN A 2 -0.36 -1.56 12.11
N LEU A 3 -1.38 -0.78 12.48
CA LEU A 3 -2.72 -1.27 12.74
C LEU A 3 -3.62 -0.96 11.55
N VAL A 4 -4.37 -1.96 11.10
CA VAL A 4 -5.46 -1.81 10.14
C VAL A 4 -6.77 -2.16 10.81
N THR A 5 -7.74 -1.26 10.68
CA THR A 5 -9.04 -1.37 11.30
C THR A 5 -10.11 -1.53 10.24
N PHE A 6 -10.88 -2.61 10.31
CA PHE A 6 -12.05 -2.84 9.47
C PHE A 6 -13.30 -2.47 10.23
N ARG A 7 -14.22 -1.78 9.56
CA ARG A 7 -15.53 -1.44 10.10
C ARG A 7 -16.61 -1.90 9.14
N PHE A 8 -17.61 -2.61 9.63
CA PHE A 8 -18.72 -3.07 8.80
C PHE A 8 -19.99 -3.19 9.65
N ARG A 9 -21.16 -3.16 9.00
CA ARG A 9 -22.45 -3.23 9.68
C ARG A 9 -22.93 -4.66 9.78
N GLN A 10 -23.82 -4.90 10.73
CA GLN A 10 -24.61 -6.13 10.73
C GLN A 10 -25.31 -6.31 9.38
N SER A 11 -25.26 -7.52 8.85
CA SER A 11 -25.85 -7.89 7.57
C SER A 11 -26.64 -9.19 7.70
N GLN A 12 -27.63 -9.38 6.82
CA GLN A 12 -28.40 -10.62 6.69
C GLN A 12 -27.78 -11.60 5.68
N ALA A 13 -26.65 -11.24 5.06
CA ALA A 13 -25.94 -12.12 4.14
C ALA A 13 -25.52 -13.42 4.84
N VAL A 14 -25.57 -14.54 4.12
CA VAL A 14 -25.19 -15.86 4.64
C VAL A 14 -23.73 -15.86 5.15
N ASP A 15 -22.85 -15.18 4.41
CA ASP A 15 -21.42 -15.10 4.73
C ASP A 15 -21.10 -14.18 5.91
N PHE A 16 -22.08 -13.40 6.40
CA PHE A 16 -21.87 -12.46 7.49
C PHE A 16 -21.36 -13.13 8.77
N TYR A 17 -21.87 -14.32 9.08
CA TYR A 17 -21.41 -15.10 10.23
C TYR A 17 -19.90 -15.39 10.16
N TRP A 18 -19.42 -15.82 8.99
CA TRP A 18 -18.00 -16.09 8.75
C TRP A 18 -17.16 -14.82 8.80
N ASN A 19 -17.67 -13.71 8.26
CA ASN A 19 -17.00 -12.41 8.35
C ASN A 19 -16.84 -11.95 9.79
N LEU A 20 -17.87 -12.16 10.63
CA LEU A 20 -17.82 -11.84 12.05
C LEU A 20 -16.82 -12.75 12.80
N GLU A 21 -16.78 -14.04 12.50
CA GLU A 21 -15.79 -14.96 13.09
C GLU A 21 -14.34 -14.60 12.69
N LEU A 22 -14.11 -14.17 11.45
CA LEU A 22 -12.82 -13.62 11.03
C LEU A 22 -12.49 -12.32 11.78
N ALA A 23 -13.47 -11.44 11.96
CA ALA A 23 -13.30 -10.18 12.68
C ALA A 23 -12.99 -10.39 14.17
N LYS A 24 -13.53 -11.44 14.80
CA LYS A 24 -13.19 -11.84 16.18
C LYS A 24 -11.74 -12.28 16.36
N ARG A 25 -11.02 -12.63 15.28
CA ARG A 25 -9.58 -12.93 15.34
C ARG A 25 -8.71 -11.69 15.54
N GLY A 26 -9.26 -10.50 15.29
CA GLY A 26 -8.67 -9.21 15.65
C GLY A 26 -9.22 -8.69 16.99
N SER A 27 -8.91 -7.43 17.30
CA SER A 27 -9.50 -6.74 18.44
C SER A 27 -10.89 -6.21 18.08
N LEU A 28 -11.91 -7.06 18.22
CA LEU A 28 -13.30 -6.73 17.88
C LEU A 28 -13.95 -5.83 18.95
N ARG A 29 -14.64 -4.79 18.50
CA ARG A 29 -15.52 -3.92 19.27
C ARG A 29 -16.87 -3.83 18.56
N GLU A 30 -17.94 -3.88 19.33
CA GLU A 30 -19.31 -3.73 18.85
C GLU A 30 -19.88 -2.40 19.33
N PHE A 31 -20.44 -1.63 18.40
CA PHE A 31 -21.10 -0.37 18.67
C PHE A 31 -22.57 -0.49 18.29
N LYS A 32 -23.46 -0.39 19.28
CA LYS A 32 -24.91 -0.32 19.07
C LYS A 32 -25.31 1.14 18.90
N VAL A 33 -25.46 1.56 17.64
CA VAL A 33 -25.82 2.95 17.30
C VAL A 33 -27.34 3.16 17.37
N HIS A 34 -28.10 2.11 17.04
CA HIS A 34 -29.56 2.08 17.10
C HIS A 34 -29.98 0.65 17.46
N PRO A 35 -31.18 0.40 18.03
CA PRO A 35 -31.71 -0.95 18.28
C PRO A 35 -31.54 -1.97 17.13
N ASN A 36 -31.54 -1.49 15.88
CA ASN A 36 -31.46 -2.31 14.67
C ASN A 36 -30.16 -2.11 13.87
N ILE A 37 -29.19 -1.35 14.41
CA ILE A 37 -27.93 -1.04 13.72
C ILE A 37 -26.77 -1.31 14.68
N ALA A 38 -26.13 -2.46 14.49
CA ALA A 38 -24.84 -2.78 15.08
C ALA A 38 -23.72 -2.51 14.06
N ILE A 39 -22.65 -1.86 14.53
CA ILE A 39 -21.42 -1.65 13.79
C ILE A 39 -20.32 -2.46 14.48
N TYR A 40 -19.61 -3.25 13.69
CA TYR A 40 -18.48 -4.04 14.14
C TYR A 40 -17.20 -3.35 13.68
N GLU A 41 -16.27 -3.18 14.60
CA GLU A 41 -14.95 -2.64 14.34
C GLU A 41 -13.92 -3.68 14.79
N SER A 42 -13.00 -4.09 13.91
CA SER A 42 -11.94 -5.02 14.25
C SER A 42 -10.59 -4.50 13.80
N ALA A 43 -9.65 -4.41 14.74
CA ALA A 43 -8.28 -4.00 14.48
C ALA A 43 -7.32 -5.18 14.42
N PHE A 44 -6.40 -5.15 13.46
CA PHE A 44 -5.36 -6.15 13.25
C PHE A 44 -3.99 -5.48 13.26
N ASP A 45 -3.06 -6.05 14.03
CA ASP A 45 -1.66 -5.67 14.08
C ASP A 45 -0.87 -6.39 12.99
N LEU A 46 -0.35 -5.60 12.05
CA LEU A 46 0.41 -6.07 10.91
C LEU A 46 1.86 -6.46 11.24
N LEU A 47 2.32 -6.21 12.47
CA LEU A 47 3.58 -6.77 12.97
C LEU A 47 3.47 -8.27 13.25
N ASN A 48 2.26 -8.78 13.48
CA ASN A 48 2.02 -10.20 13.72
C ASN A 48 1.63 -10.91 12.40
N PRO A 49 2.47 -11.82 11.86
CA PRO A 49 2.19 -12.51 10.60
C PRO A 49 0.86 -13.27 10.58
N ILE A 50 0.43 -13.81 11.73
CA ILE A 50 -0.85 -14.52 11.84
C ILE A 50 -2.01 -13.56 11.64
N GLN A 51 -1.94 -12.37 12.25
CA GLN A 51 -2.97 -11.35 12.09
C GLN A 51 -3.00 -10.76 10.68
N VAL A 52 -1.87 -10.71 9.96
CA VAL A 52 -1.85 -10.34 8.53
C VAL A 52 -2.70 -11.30 7.70
N GLY A 53 -2.59 -12.61 7.94
CA GLY A 53 -3.41 -13.62 7.27
C GLY A 53 -4.91 -13.46 7.55
N HIS A 54 -5.27 -13.17 8.81
CA HIS A 54 -6.65 -12.90 9.20
C HIS A 54 -7.19 -11.61 8.59
N ALA A 55 -6.42 -10.52 8.62
CA ALA A 55 -6.76 -9.25 8.01
C ALA A 55 -6.96 -9.39 6.49
N LEU A 56 -6.09 -10.14 5.80
CA LEU A 56 -6.23 -10.41 4.37
C LEU A 56 -7.50 -11.21 4.08
N SER A 57 -7.81 -12.22 4.89
CA SER A 57 -9.01 -13.04 4.73
C SER A 57 -10.27 -12.19 4.90
N LEU A 58 -10.30 -11.32 5.93
CA LEU A 58 -11.40 -10.39 6.15
C LEU A 58 -11.52 -9.37 5.01
N ALA A 59 -10.41 -8.82 4.52
CA ALA A 59 -10.39 -7.90 3.39
C ALA A 59 -10.93 -8.54 2.11
N LYS A 60 -10.62 -9.81 1.85
CA LYS A 60 -11.19 -10.58 0.73
C LYS A 60 -12.70 -10.75 0.87
N ALA A 61 -13.18 -11.05 2.08
CA ALA A 61 -14.59 -11.28 2.32
C ALA A 61 -15.44 -10.00 2.26
N LEU A 62 -14.86 -8.86 2.67
CA LEU A 62 -15.54 -7.56 2.68
C LEU A 62 -15.35 -6.76 1.38
N VAL A 63 -14.58 -7.26 0.39
CA VAL A 63 -14.23 -6.49 -0.82
C VAL A 63 -15.44 -6.04 -1.64
N LEU A 64 -16.54 -6.79 -1.59
CA LEU A 64 -17.79 -6.48 -2.29
C LEU A 64 -18.81 -5.73 -1.42
N ASP A 65 -18.54 -5.59 -0.12
CA ASP A 65 -19.42 -4.87 0.79
C ASP A 65 -19.15 -3.36 0.69
N LYS A 66 -20.05 -2.65 0.02
CA LYS A 66 -19.99 -1.19 -0.16
C LYS A 66 -20.13 -0.40 1.14
N ARG A 67 -20.59 -1.04 2.21
CA ARG A 67 -20.76 -0.41 3.54
C ARG A 67 -19.60 -0.75 4.48
N ALA A 68 -18.68 -1.61 4.05
CA ALA A 68 -17.47 -1.88 4.78
C ALA A 68 -16.44 -0.77 4.52
N GLU A 69 -15.82 -0.32 5.60
CA GLU A 69 -14.77 0.69 5.60
C GLU A 69 -13.51 0.07 6.17
N VAL A 70 -12.36 0.56 5.72
CA VAL A 70 -11.07 0.13 6.25
C VAL A 70 -10.15 1.33 6.42
N PHE A 71 -9.43 1.33 7.53
CA PHE A 71 -8.63 2.46 7.97
C PHE A 71 -7.23 2.00 8.36
N SER A 72 -6.24 2.83 8.07
CA SER A 72 -4.93 2.77 8.71
C SER A 72 -4.72 4.08 9.45
N GLY A 73 -4.87 4.05 10.77
CA GLY A 73 -4.97 5.27 11.57
C GLY A 73 -6.17 6.11 11.15
N ASN A 74 -5.92 7.39 10.84
CA ASN A 74 -6.96 8.32 10.39
C ASN A 74 -7.20 8.31 8.87
N THR A 75 -6.46 7.46 8.13
CA THR A 75 -6.58 7.39 6.67
C THR A 75 -7.61 6.35 6.28
N SER A 76 -8.67 6.76 5.58
CA SER A 76 -9.60 5.84 4.92
C SER A 76 -8.96 5.25 3.67
N LEU A 77 -9.12 3.93 3.50
CA LEU A 77 -8.51 3.17 2.43
C LEU A 77 -9.58 2.43 1.62
N SER A 78 -9.30 2.19 0.35
CA SER A 78 -10.14 1.31 -0.47
C SER A 78 -9.92 -0.15 -0.06
N MET A 79 -11.00 -0.89 0.16
CA MET A 79 -10.95 -2.32 0.51
C MET A 79 -10.18 -3.15 -0.53
N VAL A 80 -10.34 -2.83 -1.82
CA VAL A 80 -9.62 -3.48 -2.93
C VAL A 80 -8.11 -3.23 -2.79
N THR A 81 -7.71 -1.99 -2.54
CA THR A 81 -6.30 -1.63 -2.34
C THR A 81 -5.75 -2.31 -1.09
N VAL A 82 -6.50 -2.36 0.01
CA VAL A 82 -6.08 -3.04 1.24
C VAL A 82 -5.85 -4.52 1.03
N ARG A 83 -6.81 -5.21 0.42
CA ARG A 83 -6.67 -6.63 0.07
C ARG A 83 -5.38 -6.89 -0.72
N ASP A 84 -5.14 -6.10 -1.76
CA ASP A 84 -3.99 -6.29 -2.63
C ASP A 84 -2.65 -5.97 -1.92
N VAL A 85 -2.61 -4.92 -1.10
CA VAL A 85 -1.41 -4.55 -0.33
C VAL A 85 -1.12 -5.63 0.72
N LEU A 86 -2.13 -6.12 1.44
CA LEU A 86 -1.96 -7.21 2.41
C LEU A 86 -1.50 -8.50 1.73
N GLN A 87 -1.99 -8.82 0.53
CA GLN A 87 -1.52 -9.98 -0.23
C GLN A 87 -0.05 -9.84 -0.63
N CYS A 88 0.34 -8.67 -1.16
CA CYS A 88 1.74 -8.39 -1.48
C CYS A 88 2.63 -8.43 -0.23
N TYR A 89 2.15 -7.87 0.89
CA TYR A 89 2.87 -7.88 2.16
C TYR A 89 3.07 -9.29 2.69
N GLN A 90 2.04 -10.13 2.65
CA GLN A 90 2.15 -11.53 3.04
C GLN A 90 3.18 -12.29 2.20
N HIS A 91 3.18 -12.10 0.87
CA HIS A 91 4.19 -12.71 0.00
C HIS A 91 5.60 -12.21 0.31
N SER A 92 5.75 -10.92 0.63
CA SER A 92 7.06 -10.35 1.00
C SER A 92 7.65 -10.93 2.30
N MET A 93 6.82 -11.54 3.16
CA MET A 93 7.30 -12.24 4.36
C MET A 93 7.85 -13.64 4.07
N GLN A 94 7.57 -14.18 2.88
CA GLN A 94 7.95 -15.54 2.49
C GLN A 94 9.24 -15.58 1.66
N VAL A 95 9.84 -14.42 1.39
CA VAL A 95 11.09 -14.28 0.62
C VAL A 95 12.22 -13.85 1.53
N ASP A 96 13.43 -14.33 1.25
CA ASP A 96 14.63 -13.99 2.04
C ASP A 96 15.01 -12.51 1.88
N ASP A 97 15.03 -12.02 0.64
CA ASP A 97 15.24 -10.60 0.32
C ASP A 97 13.91 -9.93 -0.06
N HIS A 98 13.29 -9.28 0.92
CA HIS A 98 12.07 -8.52 0.69
C HIS A 98 12.27 -7.27 -0.18
N HIS A 99 13.48 -6.69 -0.26
CA HIS A 99 13.74 -5.56 -1.17
C HIS A 99 13.64 -6.04 -2.62
N ALA A 100 14.15 -7.22 -2.95
CA ALA A 100 14.00 -7.81 -4.28
C ALA A 100 12.52 -8.05 -4.67
N HIS A 101 11.64 -8.28 -3.70
CA HIS A 101 10.20 -8.41 -3.92
C HIS A 101 9.47 -7.05 -4.00
N CYS A 102 9.73 -6.18 -3.03
CA CYS A 102 9.00 -4.94 -2.85
C CYS A 102 9.50 -3.81 -3.75
N TRP A 103 10.79 -3.75 -4.07
CA TRP A 103 11.36 -2.62 -4.79
C TRP A 103 11.32 -2.85 -6.30
N PHE A 104 11.33 -1.74 -7.04
CA PHE A 104 11.29 -1.72 -8.49
C PHE A 104 12.17 -0.59 -9.03
N LYS A 105 13.07 -0.90 -9.97
CA LYS A 105 13.93 0.10 -10.60
C LYS A 105 13.16 0.81 -11.70
N ILE A 106 13.09 2.14 -11.60
CA ILE A 106 12.47 3.00 -12.61
C ILE A 106 13.59 3.75 -13.33
N ARG A 107 13.57 3.70 -14.67
CA ARG A 107 14.41 4.57 -15.51
C ARG A 107 13.63 5.86 -15.75
N LEU A 108 14.26 7.01 -15.51
CA LEU A 108 13.66 8.30 -15.82
C LEU A 108 13.89 8.58 -17.31
N THR A 109 12.86 8.41 -18.13
CA THR A 109 12.89 8.84 -19.53
C THR A 109 12.52 10.31 -19.59
N LEU A 110 13.50 11.16 -19.88
CA LEU A 110 13.31 12.60 -20.02
C LEU A 110 12.95 12.89 -21.48
N ASP A 111 11.67 12.73 -21.84
CA ASP A 111 11.10 13.45 -22.97
C ASP A 111 9.57 13.45 -22.84
N LEU A 112 8.97 14.64 -22.72
CA LEU A 112 7.52 14.85 -22.61
C LEU A 112 6.77 14.45 -23.90
N THR A 113 7.47 13.91 -24.92
CA THR A 113 6.89 13.67 -26.23
C THR A 113 6.90 12.23 -26.74
N VAL A 114 7.64 11.28 -26.16
CA VAL A 114 7.67 9.91 -26.69
C VAL A 114 7.89 8.86 -25.60
N THR A 115 6.90 8.01 -25.37
CA THR A 115 7.09 6.76 -24.62
C THR A 115 7.83 5.77 -25.53
N ARG A 116 9.16 5.81 -25.53
CA ARG A 116 10.00 4.80 -26.19
C ARG A 116 10.47 3.77 -25.17
N PHE A 117 10.10 2.51 -25.39
CA PHE A 117 10.73 1.37 -24.73
C PHE A 117 12.09 1.13 -25.39
N GLU A 118 13.14 1.79 -24.92
CA GLU A 118 14.51 1.50 -25.34
C GLU A 118 15.06 0.32 -24.53
N VAL A 119 15.37 -0.76 -25.25
CA VAL A 119 15.90 -2.03 -24.74
C VAL A 119 17.44 -1.98 -24.60
N GLU A 120 18.06 -0.81 -24.75
CA GLU A 120 19.52 -0.66 -24.64
C GLU A 120 19.96 0.05 -23.36
N SER A 121 21.09 -0.41 -22.83
CA SER A 121 21.73 0.05 -21.60
C SER A 121 22.58 1.28 -21.88
N ASP A 122 21.95 2.44 -21.93
CA ASP A 122 22.68 3.71 -21.92
C ASP A 122 22.92 4.12 -20.46
N ASP A 123 24.17 4.06 -20.01
CA ASP A 123 24.61 4.40 -18.64
C ASP A 123 24.40 5.88 -18.28
N SER A 124 23.95 6.69 -19.24
CA SER A 124 23.56 8.09 -19.07
C SER A 124 22.14 8.27 -18.47
N ALA A 125 21.31 7.22 -18.49
CA ALA A 125 19.92 7.30 -18.03
C ALA A 125 19.83 7.31 -16.50
N LYS A 126 19.45 8.46 -15.94
CA LYS A 126 19.19 8.62 -14.51
C LYS A 126 18.11 7.62 -14.09
N SER A 127 18.41 6.76 -13.12
CA SER A 127 17.48 5.74 -12.62
C SER A 127 17.28 5.91 -11.13
N PHE A 128 16.14 5.49 -10.61
CA PHE A 128 15.92 5.46 -9.17
C PHE A 128 15.25 4.15 -8.77
N VAL A 129 15.50 3.74 -7.54
CA VAL A 129 14.86 2.56 -6.96
C VAL A 129 13.61 3.02 -6.23
N PHE A 130 12.45 2.60 -6.73
CA PHE A 130 11.16 2.89 -6.13
C PHE A 130 10.82 1.80 -5.10
N PRO A 131 10.47 2.16 -3.85
CA PRO A 131 10.37 1.18 -2.75
C PRO A 131 9.08 0.35 -2.77
N CYS A 132 8.23 0.48 -3.80
CA CYS A 132 6.94 -0.18 -3.86
C CYS A 132 6.54 -0.59 -5.28
N ARG A 133 6.74 -1.86 -5.64
CA ARG A 133 6.36 -2.44 -6.94
C ARG A 133 4.88 -2.22 -7.25
N ARG A 134 4.01 -2.30 -6.24
CA ARG A 134 2.56 -2.07 -6.36
C ARG A 134 2.18 -0.65 -6.78
N ALA A 135 3.00 0.35 -6.43
CA ALA A 135 2.75 1.74 -6.78
C ALA A 135 3.55 2.21 -8.00
N ALA A 136 4.29 1.31 -8.67
CA ALA A 136 5.18 1.66 -9.78
C ALA A 136 4.43 2.32 -10.95
N SER A 137 3.19 1.92 -11.21
CA SER A 137 2.34 2.56 -12.22
C SER A 137 2.03 4.03 -11.95
N HIS A 138 2.09 4.47 -10.69
CA HIS A 138 1.87 5.86 -10.29
C HIS A 138 3.17 6.68 -10.29
N ALA A 139 4.31 6.03 -10.51
CA ALA A 139 5.64 6.65 -10.51
C ALA A 139 6.14 7.06 -11.90
N TYR A 140 5.40 6.74 -12.98
CA TYR A 140 5.77 7.11 -14.36
C TYR A 140 5.80 8.63 -14.64
N GLY A 141 5.28 9.46 -13.73
CA GLY A 141 5.30 10.93 -13.85
C GLY A 141 6.37 11.62 -13.01
N ILE A 142 7.31 10.87 -12.42
CA ILE A 142 8.38 11.46 -11.61
C ILE A 142 9.47 12.00 -12.54
N HIS A 143 9.84 13.27 -12.43
CA HIS A 143 10.90 13.88 -13.22
C HIS A 143 11.59 15.06 -12.50
N TYR A 144 12.77 15.46 -12.99
CA TYR A 144 13.58 16.51 -12.36
C TYR A 144 13.06 17.93 -12.59
N ASP A 145 12.42 18.18 -13.73
CA ASP A 145 11.89 19.51 -14.08
C ASP A 145 10.58 19.86 -13.34
N HIS A 146 10.10 18.97 -12.48
CA HIS A 146 8.91 19.20 -11.67
C HIS A 146 9.25 20.20 -10.54
N PRO A 147 8.35 21.15 -10.21
CA PRO A 147 8.63 22.18 -9.21
C PRO A 147 8.86 21.63 -7.79
N GLY A 148 8.30 20.45 -7.49
CA GLY A 148 8.50 19.73 -6.23
C GLY A 148 9.63 18.70 -6.29
N THR A 149 10.23 18.39 -5.13
CA THR A 149 11.36 17.46 -5.05
C THR A 149 10.98 16.05 -5.50
N VAL A 150 11.96 15.24 -5.92
CA VAL A 150 11.73 13.82 -6.27
C VAL A 150 11.10 13.05 -5.11
N TYR A 151 11.47 13.38 -3.87
CA TYR A 151 10.87 12.79 -2.67
C TYR A 151 9.37 13.13 -2.54
N ASP A 152 8.99 14.39 -2.78
CA ASP A 152 7.58 14.80 -2.73
C ASP A 152 6.74 14.10 -3.81
N GLN A 153 7.30 13.98 -5.00
CA GLN A 153 6.66 13.27 -6.11
C GLN A 153 6.50 11.77 -5.79
N LEU A 154 7.49 11.15 -5.15
CA LEU A 154 7.45 9.76 -4.71
C LEU A 154 6.40 9.54 -3.61
N VAL A 155 6.35 10.43 -2.62
CA VAL A 155 5.31 10.42 -1.58
C VAL A 155 3.93 10.54 -2.20
N SER A 156 3.76 11.46 -3.15
CA SER A 156 2.51 11.64 -3.89
C SER A 156 2.11 10.38 -4.67
N ALA A 157 3.06 9.68 -5.31
CA ALA A 157 2.80 8.41 -5.99
C ALA A 157 2.32 7.31 -5.02
N LEU A 158 2.95 7.17 -3.85
CA LEU A 158 2.56 6.19 -2.83
C LEU A 158 1.17 6.48 -2.24
N TRP A 159 0.83 7.76 -2.05
CA TRP A 159 -0.52 8.18 -1.62
C TRP A 159 -1.57 7.89 -2.67
N ARG A 160 -1.33 8.25 -3.94
CA ARG A 160 -2.25 7.98 -5.06
C ARG A 160 -2.49 6.48 -5.26
N ALA A 161 -1.46 5.67 -5.05
CA ALA A 161 -1.57 4.21 -5.09
C ALA A 161 -2.23 3.60 -3.83
N GLY A 162 -2.41 4.38 -2.76
CA GLY A 162 -2.95 3.92 -1.49
C GLY A 162 -2.06 2.88 -0.79
N THR A 163 -0.74 2.89 -1.03
CA THR A 163 0.20 1.91 -0.46
C THR A 163 1.01 2.47 0.71
N ARG A 164 0.95 3.79 0.97
CA ARG A 164 1.81 4.51 1.94
C ARG A 164 1.82 3.95 3.38
N TRP A 165 0.77 3.22 3.76
CA TRP A 165 0.60 2.61 5.07
C TRP A 165 1.20 1.20 5.19
N CYS A 166 1.72 0.62 4.11
CA CYS A 166 2.32 -0.72 4.12
C CYS A 166 3.51 -0.79 5.09
N PRO A 167 3.59 -1.79 5.99
CA PRO A 167 4.69 -1.92 6.95
C PRO A 167 6.07 -2.15 6.33
N ARG A 168 6.15 -2.66 5.10
CA ARG A 168 7.43 -2.88 4.37
C ARG A 168 7.93 -1.66 3.62
N LEU A 169 7.19 -0.56 3.61
CA LEU A 169 7.74 0.68 3.09
C LEU A 169 8.83 1.14 4.04
N ALA A 170 10.06 1.10 3.56
CA ALA A 170 11.20 1.71 4.22
C ALA A 170 10.91 3.19 4.53
N ASP A 171 11.60 3.72 5.54
CA ASP A 171 11.62 5.16 5.72
C ASP A 171 12.21 5.79 4.46
N LEU A 172 11.62 6.87 3.97
CA LEU A 172 11.93 7.46 2.66
C LEU A 172 13.39 7.95 2.58
N SER A 173 14.05 8.08 3.72
CA SER A 173 15.47 8.36 3.90
C SER A 173 16.40 7.25 3.39
N GLU A 174 15.93 6.00 3.25
CA GLU A 174 16.70 4.88 2.70
C GLU A 174 16.68 4.82 1.16
N ILE A 175 15.86 5.68 0.51
CA ILE A 175 15.77 5.74 -0.95
C ILE A 175 17.05 6.37 -1.48
N LYS A 176 18.04 5.52 -1.74
CA LYS A 176 19.27 5.90 -2.43
C LYS A 176 18.94 6.16 -3.89
N LEU A 177 19.04 7.42 -4.30
CA LEU A 177 19.12 7.78 -5.71
C LEU A 177 20.40 7.15 -6.27
N VAL A 178 20.26 6.06 -7.02
CA VAL A 178 21.38 5.39 -7.67
C VAL A 178 21.75 6.21 -8.92
N ASN A 179 22.98 6.71 -8.98
CA ASN A 179 23.50 7.64 -10.00
C ASN A 179 23.06 9.11 -9.89
N VAL A 180 22.77 9.60 -8.69
CA VAL A 180 22.83 11.04 -8.44
C VAL A 180 24.18 11.34 -7.80
N GLU A 181 25.18 11.57 -8.66
CA GLU A 181 26.20 12.53 -8.26
C GLU A 181 25.45 13.81 -7.88
N LEU A 182 25.38 14.07 -6.58
CA LEU A 182 25.06 15.37 -6.02
C LEU A 182 26.16 16.32 -6.53
N GLN A 183 26.06 16.75 -7.78
CA GLN A 183 26.61 18.02 -8.20
C GLN A 183 25.72 19.07 -7.55
N THR A 184 25.99 19.34 -6.28
CA THR A 184 25.87 20.67 -5.72
C THR A 184 26.65 21.59 -6.66
N LYS A 185 25.95 22.16 -7.66
CA LYS A 185 26.51 23.24 -8.45
C LYS A 185 26.76 24.40 -7.50
N ARG A 186 28.03 24.83 -7.52
CA ARG A 186 28.59 26.04 -6.92
C ARG A 186 27.75 27.28 -7.18
#